data_AF-A0AAE0GRU8-F1
#
_entry.id   AF-A0AAE0GRU8-F1
#
_cell.length_a   1.000
_cell.length_b   1.000
_cell.length_c   1.000
_cell.angle_alpha   90.00
_cell.angle_beta   90.00
_cell.angle_gamma   90.00
#
_symmetry.space_group_name_H-M   'P 1'
#
loop_
_entity.id
_entity.type
_entity.pdbx_description
1 polymer ?
#
loop_
_entity_poly.entity_id
_entity_poly.type
_entity_poly.pdbx_seq_one_letter_code
_entity_poly.pdbx_strand_id
1 'polypeptide(L)'
;WDAAQRCLVKHGELHNNMRMTWGKAFLQWTPDPETAIAWALELNHRYALDGCDPASYGGVLWCFGAFDGPKGAEGTPIIGKLRSRKTSKHSKQGSRYAGMIDNTQGYILPEVMS
;
A
#
# COMPACT_ATOMS: atom_id res chain seq x y z
N TRP A 1 -2.09 -7.03 5.75
CA TRP A 1 -1.30 -5.96 5.10
C TRP A 1 0.02 -6.55 4.66
N ASP A 2 0.66 -7.32 5.54
CA ASP A 2 1.93 -8.02 5.32
C ASP A 2 1.96 -8.85 4.04
N ALA A 3 0.89 -9.59 3.75
CA ALA A 3 0.80 -10.35 2.49
C ALA A 3 0.86 -9.46 1.23
N ALA A 4 0.30 -8.25 1.27
CA ALA A 4 0.48 -7.29 0.17
C ALA A 4 1.90 -6.75 0.13
N GLN A 5 2.47 -6.33 1.26
CA GLN A 5 3.85 -5.83 1.28
C GLN A 5 4.84 -6.89 0.78
N ARG A 6 4.72 -8.14 1.24
CA ARG A 6 5.56 -9.26 0.80
C ARG A 6 5.35 -9.59 -0.68
N CYS A 7 4.12 -9.49 -1.18
CA CYS A 7 3.82 -9.69 -2.60
C CYS A 7 4.48 -8.59 -3.44
N LEU A 8 4.37 -7.32 -3.01
CA LEU A 8 5.03 -6.19 -3.67
C LEU A 8 6.55 -6.36 -3.68
N VAL A 9 7.15 -6.78 -2.56
CA VAL A 9 8.60 -7.05 -2.51
C VAL A 9 9.00 -8.19 -3.45
N LYS A 10 8.25 -9.29 -3.50
CA LYS A 10 8.64 -10.49 -4.27
C LYS A 10 8.33 -10.41 -5.76
N HIS A 11 7.20 -9.79 -6.12
CA HIS A 11 6.66 -9.78 -7.48
C HIS A 11 6.66 -8.41 -8.11
N GLY A 12 6.86 -7.34 -7.33
CA GLY A 12 6.90 -5.98 -7.83
C GLY A 12 5.57 -5.40 -8.28
N GLU A 13 4.46 -6.12 -8.06
CA GLU A 13 3.14 -5.70 -8.48
C GLU A 13 2.10 -5.86 -7.37
N LEU A 14 1.17 -4.90 -7.30
CA LEU A 14 -0.05 -5.00 -6.52
C LEU A 14 -1.24 -4.63 -7.40
N HIS A 15 -2.27 -5.47 -7.36
CA HIS A 15 -3.55 -5.10 -7.96
C HIS A 15 -4.05 -3.79 -7.33
N ASN A 16 -4.54 -2.85 -8.14
CA ASN A 16 -4.87 -1.49 -7.69
C ASN A 16 -5.79 -1.45 -6.45
N ASN A 17 -6.82 -2.31 -6.40
CA ASN A 17 -7.68 -2.41 -5.19
C ASN A 17 -6.94 -2.81 -3.91
N MET A 18 -5.91 -3.65 -4.03
CA MET A 18 -5.06 -4.01 -2.90
C MET A 18 -4.08 -2.88 -2.59
N ARG A 19 -3.46 -2.23 -3.59
CA ARG A 19 -2.57 -1.08 -3.40
C ARG A 19 -3.26 0.06 -2.65
N MET A 20 -4.52 0.38 -2.98
CA MET A 20 -5.34 1.35 -2.22
C MET A 20 -5.56 0.95 -0.74
N THR A 21 -5.69 -0.35 -0.46
CA THR A 21 -5.89 -0.84 0.91
C THR A 21 -4.57 -0.86 1.68
N TRP A 22 -3.49 -1.20 0.98
CA TRP A 22 -2.13 -1.19 1.48
C TRP A 22 -1.69 0.24 1.86
N GLY A 23 -1.88 1.22 0.97
CA GLY A 23 -1.50 2.62 1.20
C GLY A 23 -2.28 3.29 2.32
N LYS A 24 -3.58 3.01 2.47
CA LYS A 24 -4.41 3.58 3.54
C LYS A 24 -4.07 3.08 4.94
N ALA A 25 -3.38 1.96 5.07
CA ALA A 25 -3.05 1.40 6.38
C ALA A 25 -1.95 2.18 7.12
N PHE A 26 -1.05 2.86 6.38
CA PHE A 26 0.07 3.61 6.96
C PHE A 26 -0.38 4.67 7.98
N LEU A 27 -1.51 5.33 7.74
CA LEU A 27 -2.04 6.39 8.61
C LEU A 27 -2.26 5.94 10.05
N GLN A 28 -2.51 4.64 10.29
CA GLN A 28 -2.77 4.13 11.64
C GLN A 28 -1.50 3.78 12.42
N TRP A 29 -0.35 3.71 11.73
CA TRP A 29 0.91 3.21 12.29
C TRP A 29 2.04 4.23 12.27
N THR A 30 1.73 5.45 11.85
CA THR A 30 2.68 6.55 11.74
C THR A 30 2.26 7.69 12.67
N PRO A 31 3.22 8.47 13.18
CA PRO A 31 2.94 9.58 14.10
C PRO A 31 2.17 10.73 13.42
N ASP A 32 2.39 10.93 12.12
CA ASP A 32 1.81 12.02 11.33
C ASP A 32 1.60 11.63 9.85
N PRO A 33 0.71 12.35 9.14
CA PRO A 33 0.41 12.08 7.72
C PRO A 33 1.61 12.20 6.79
N GLU A 34 2.51 13.15 7.06
CA GLU A 34 3.72 13.38 6.26
C GLU A 34 4.62 12.15 6.27
N THR A 35 4.83 11.55 7.45
CA THR A 35 5.54 10.29 7.64
C THR A 35 4.82 9.13 6.93
N ALA A 36 3.49 9.07 7.02
CA ALA A 36 2.68 8.06 6.33
C ALA A 36 2.88 8.10 4.81
N ILE A 37 2.85 9.30 4.24
CA ILE A 37 3.05 9.55 2.80
C ILE A 37 4.49 9.18 2.40
N ALA A 38 5.48 9.66 3.16
CA ALA A 38 6.90 9.41 2.87
C ALA A 38 7.20 7.89 2.84
N TRP A 39 6.74 7.14 3.84
CA TRP A 39 6.97 5.69 3.91
C TRP A 39 6.23 4.94 2.81
N ALA A 40 4.98 5.31 2.52
CA ALA A 40 4.22 4.69 1.44
C ALA A 40 4.87 4.92 0.07
N LEU A 41 5.36 6.14 -0.18
CA LEU A 41 6.09 6.47 -1.42
C LEU A 41 7.42 5.74 -1.50
N GLU A 42 8.22 5.72 -0.43
CA GLU A 42 9.50 5.03 -0.42
C GLU A 42 9.34 3.54 -0.76
N LEU A 43 8.38 2.86 -0.11
CA LEU A 43 8.12 1.45 -0.36
C LEU A 43 7.56 1.21 -1.77
N ASN A 44 6.71 2.11 -2.28
CA ASN A 44 6.18 2.00 -3.63
C ASN A 44 7.30 2.19 -4.68
N HIS A 45 8.14 3.21 -4.54
CA HIS A 45 9.25 3.47 -5.47
C HIS A 45 10.33 2.39 -5.41
N ARG A 46 10.60 1.84 -4.23
CA ARG A 46 11.62 0.80 -4.06
C ARG A 46 11.20 -0.56 -4.64
N TYR A 47 9.94 -0.94 -4.46
CA TYR A 47 9.50 -2.31 -4.75
C TYR A 47 8.56 -2.45 -5.93
N ALA A 48 7.77 -1.43 -6.27
CA ALA A 48 6.85 -1.55 -7.39
C ALA A 48 7.58 -1.37 -8.72
N LEU A 49 7.38 -2.28 -9.68
CA LEU A 49 7.94 -2.16 -11.03
C LEU A 49 7.44 -0.90 -11.75
N ASP A 50 6.24 -0.46 -11.39
CA ASP A 50 5.61 0.78 -11.85
C ASP A 50 5.81 1.95 -10.86
N GLY A 51 6.73 1.85 -9.90
CA GLY A 51 6.81 2.75 -8.75
C GLY A 51 7.12 4.21 -9.08
N CYS A 52 8.16 4.45 -9.89
CA CYS A 52 8.64 5.80 -10.25
C CYS A 52 7.87 6.41 -11.45
N ASP A 53 6.58 6.09 -11.58
CA ASP A 53 5.70 6.60 -12.62
C ASP A 53 4.67 7.59 -12.02
N PRO A 54 4.32 8.69 -12.72
CA PRO A 54 3.34 9.67 -12.25
C PRO A 54 1.98 9.07 -11.85
N ALA A 55 1.50 8.05 -12.55
CA ALA A 55 0.23 7.39 -12.22
C ALA A 55 0.34 6.60 -10.91
N SER A 56 1.48 5.94 -10.68
CA SER A 56 1.76 5.22 -9.44
C SER A 56 1.88 6.17 -8.25
N TYR A 57 2.61 7.27 -8.42
CA TYR A 57 2.71 8.36 -7.45
C TYR A 57 1.34 8.94 -7.10
N GLY A 58 0.53 9.26 -8.11
CA GLY A 58 -0.84 9.73 -7.94
C GLY A 58 -1.74 8.72 -7.22
N GLY A 59 -1.59 7.43 -7.51
CA GLY A 59 -2.32 6.36 -6.83
C GLY A 59 -1.98 6.23 -5.34
N VAL A 60 -0.71 6.43 -4.96
CA VAL A 60 -0.31 6.50 -3.55
C VAL A 60 -0.90 7.74 -2.89
N LEU A 61 -0.76 8.93 -3.50
CA LEU A 61 -1.30 10.16 -2.94
C LEU A 61 -2.83 10.14 -2.79
N TRP A 62 -3.55 9.43 -3.67
CA TRP A 62 -5.00 9.23 -3.54
C TRP A 62 -5.37 8.55 -2.21
N CYS A 63 -4.52 7.65 -1.69
CA CYS A 63 -4.75 7.03 -0.40
C CYS A 63 -4.84 8.05 0.74
N PHE A 64 -4.17 9.19 0.59
CA PHE A 64 -4.05 10.29 1.53
C PHE A 64 -4.91 11.52 1.16
N GLY A 65 -5.82 11.38 0.20
CA GLY A 65 -6.85 12.38 -0.10
C GLY A 65 -6.63 13.21 -1.36
N ALA A 66 -5.52 13.01 -2.09
CA ALA A 66 -5.38 13.63 -3.40
C ALA A 66 -6.47 13.12 -4.35
N PHE A 67 -7.11 14.01 -5.09
CA PHE A 67 -8.11 13.68 -6.12
C PHE A 67 -9.39 12.95 -5.61
N ASP A 68 -9.58 12.76 -4.30
CA ASP A 68 -10.82 12.27 -3.69
C ASP A 68 -11.38 13.34 -2.77
N GLY A 69 -12.65 13.71 -2.95
CA GLY A 69 -13.32 14.64 -2.04
C GLY A 69 -13.50 14.06 -0.64
N PRO A 70 -13.98 14.85 0.34
CA PRO A 70 -14.27 14.35 1.68
C PRO A 70 -15.34 13.24 1.63
N LYS A 71 -15.04 12.07 2.20
CA LYS A 71 -15.95 10.90 2.26
C LYS A 71 -16.10 10.32 3.67
N GLY A 72 -15.18 10.63 4.57
CA GLY A 72 -15.21 10.19 5.97
C GLY A 72 -16.20 10.99 6.79
N ALA A 73 -16.76 10.35 7.83
CA ALA A 73 -17.58 11.05 8.81
C ALA A 73 -16.71 12.03 9.62
N GLU A 74 -17.29 13.17 9.97
CA GLU A 74 -16.64 14.14 10.84
C GLU A 74 -16.31 13.52 12.20
N GLY A 75 -15.15 13.86 12.76
CA GLY A 75 -14.69 13.30 14.04
C GLY A 75 -14.14 11.87 13.99
N THR A 76 -13.95 11.26 12.81
CA THR A 76 -13.30 9.95 12.72
C THR A 76 -11.82 10.07 13.15
N PRO A 77 -11.38 9.36 14.22
CA PRO A 77 -10.00 9.46 14.69
C PRO A 77 -8.99 9.05 13.62
N ILE A 78 -7.84 9.73 13.60
CA ILE A 78 -6.69 9.50 12.71
C ILE A 78 -6.98 9.85 11.24
N ILE A 79 -7.99 9.23 10.63
CA ILE A 79 -8.27 9.35 9.18
C ILE A 79 -9.13 10.57 8.82
N GLY A 80 -9.82 11.18 9.79
CA GLY A 80 -10.65 12.36 9.57
C GLY A 80 -11.67 12.18 8.45
N LYS A 81 -11.64 13.09 7.46
CA LYS A 81 -12.58 13.11 6.31
C LYS A 81 -12.13 12.22 5.14
N LEU A 82 -11.02 11.51 5.26
CA LEU A 82 -10.58 10.57 4.21
C LEU A 82 -11.56 9.42 4.05
N ARG A 83 -11.68 8.92 2.82
CA ARG A 83 -12.40 7.68 2.56
C ARG A 83 -11.77 6.53 3.35
N SER A 84 -12.54 5.92 4.25
CA SER A 84 -12.08 4.80 5.06
C SER A 84 -11.94 3.52 4.23
N ARG A 85 -10.91 2.73 4.53
CA ARG A 85 -10.70 1.41 3.93
C ARG A 85 -9.95 0.52 4.90
N LYS A 86 -10.68 -0.27 5.68
CA LYS A 86 -10.07 -1.24 6.61
C LYS A 86 -9.38 -2.36 5.85
N THR A 87 -8.24 -2.82 6.36
CA THR A 87 -7.48 -3.95 5.79
C THR A 87 -8.31 -5.24 5.72
N SER A 88 -9.21 -5.45 6.69
CA SER A 88 -10.13 -6.59 6.73
C SER A 88 -11.06 -6.70 5.51
N LYS A 89 -11.34 -5.59 4.80
CA LYS A 89 -12.16 -5.60 3.58
C LYS A 89 -11.55 -6.45 2.46
N HIS A 90 -10.23 -6.58 2.41
CA HIS A 90 -9.50 -7.34 1.39
C HIS A 90 -8.78 -8.55 1.98
N SER A 91 -9.31 -9.12 3.07
CA SER A 91 -8.74 -10.32 3.70
C SER A 91 -8.62 -11.49 2.72
N LYS A 92 -9.66 -11.73 1.91
CA LYS A 92 -9.66 -12.76 0.86
C LYS A 92 -8.54 -12.56 -0.17
N GLN A 93 -8.33 -11.34 -0.65
CA GLN A 93 -7.24 -11.00 -1.56
C GLN A 93 -5.88 -11.15 -0.88
N GLY A 94 -5.78 -10.77 0.40
CA GLY A 94 -4.60 -10.99 1.23
C GLY A 94 -4.21 -12.48 1.31
N SER A 95 -5.19 -13.38 1.53
CA SER A 95 -4.94 -14.83 1.54
C SER A 95 -4.47 -15.35 0.19
N ARG A 96 -5.00 -14.82 -0.92
CA ARG A 96 -4.51 -15.16 -2.27
C ARG A 96 -3.06 -14.76 -2.47
N TYR A 97 -2.68 -13.55 -2.01
CA TYR A 97 -1.30 -13.08 -2.10
C TYR A 97 -0.36 -13.90 -1.22
N ALA A 98 -0.79 -14.30 -0.02
CA ALA A 98 -0.03 -15.23 0.80
C ALA A 98 0.25 -16.55 0.05
N GLY A 99 -0.78 -17.15 -0.56
CA GLY A 99 -0.59 -18.35 -1.38
C GLY A 99 0.32 -18.16 -2.60
N MET A 100 0.26 -17.00 -3.27
CA MET A 100 1.18 -16.68 -4.38
C MET A 100 2.64 -16.61 -3.91
N ILE A 101 2.89 -15.95 -2.78
CA ILE A 101 4.23 -15.84 -2.19
C ILE A 101 4.80 -17.23 -1.88
N ASP A 102 4.00 -18.10 -1.28
CA ASP A 102 4.42 -19.43 -0.83
C ASP A 102 4.66 -20.39 -2.00
N ASN A 103 3.90 -20.26 -3.10
CA ASN A 103 4.02 -21.11 -4.29
C ASN A 103 5.14 -20.70 -5.26
N THR A 104 5.79 -19.56 -5.02
CA THR A 104 6.86 -19.08 -5.89
C THR A 104 8.20 -19.67 -5.43
N GLN A 105 8.54 -20.86 -5.94
CA GLN A 105 9.92 -21.33 -5.97
C GLN A 105 10.71 -20.49 -7.01
N GLY A 106 11.83 -19.88 -6.60
CA GLY A 106 12.93 -19.62 -7.54
C GLY A 106 13.17 -18.21 -8.09
N TYR A 107 12.80 -17.12 -7.41
CA TYR A 107 13.46 -15.82 -7.67
C TYR A 107 13.85 -15.15 -6.36
N ILE A 108 15.11 -15.36 -5.99
CA ILE A 108 15.82 -14.57 -5.00
C ILE A 108 16.13 -13.25 -5.70
N LEU A 109 15.54 -12.14 -5.25
CA LEU A 109 16.05 -10.82 -5.63
C LEU A 109 17.49 -10.74 -5.13
N PRO A 110 18.46 -10.32 -5.97
CA PRO A 110 19.84 -10.17 -5.50
C PRO A 110 19.83 -9.26 -4.28
N GLU A 111 20.42 -9.74 -3.19
CA GLU A 111 20.63 -8.95 -1.98
C GLU A 111 21.23 -7.60 -2.40
N VAL A 112 20.54 -6.52 -2.06
CA VAL A 112 21.08 -5.17 -2.23
C VAL A 112 22.30 -5.09 -1.31
N MET A 113 23.49 -5.22 -1.89
CA MET A 113 24.76 -5.09 -1.19
C MET A 113 24.90 -3.66 -0.64
N SER A 114 25.03 -3.60 0.70
CA SER A 114 25.46 -2.53 1.61
C SER A 114 25.18 -1.06 1.25
#